data_AF-A0A9R0HQE0-F1
#
_entry.id   AF-A0A9R0HQE0-F1
#
_cell.length_a   1.000
_cell.length_b   1.000
_cell.length_c   1.000
_cell.angle_alpha   90.00
_cell.angle_beta   90.00
_cell.angle_gamma   90.00
#
_symmetry.space_group_name_H-M   'P 1'
#
loop_
_entity.id
_entity.type
_entity.pdbx_description
1 polymer ?
#
loop_
_entity_poly.entity_id
_entity_poly.type
_entity_poly.pdbx_seq_one_letter_code
_entity_poly.pdbx_strand_id
1 'polypeptide(L)'
;MEYLSNWAVKEINMDLEAAGEARLLQLNELDELRFEAYENHRLYKEQTKKFHDKKIQKREFNIGDKLKSRWSGPFTITEVKEHGAIEVASENGTKFKVNGQRLKLYIEGAFIGKLETIYLSDPPTDA
;
A
#
# COMPACT_ATOMS: atom_id res chain seq x y z
N MET A 1 -38.36 -10.89 61.64
CA MET A 1 -37.45 -11.56 60.69
C MET A 1 -37.32 -10.77 59.39
N GLU A 2 -38.43 -10.27 58.80
CA GLU A 2 -38.41 -9.51 57.53
C GLU A 2 -37.69 -8.16 57.58
N TYR A 3 -37.64 -7.50 58.74
CA TYR A 3 -36.96 -6.20 58.90
C TYR A 3 -35.44 -6.32 58.74
N LEU A 4 -34.83 -7.38 59.28
CA LEU A 4 -33.40 -7.62 59.18
C LEU A 4 -32.98 -8.06 57.78
N SER A 5 -33.83 -8.84 57.08
CA SER A 5 -33.60 -9.20 55.68
C SER A 5 -33.69 -7.98 54.77
N ASN A 6 -34.65 -7.08 55.00
CA ASN A 6 -34.77 -5.85 54.21
C ASN A 6 -33.60 -4.90 54.46
N TRP A 7 -33.08 -4.82 55.70
CA TRP A 7 -31.91 -4.00 56.02
C TRP A 7 -30.64 -4.56 55.37
N ALA A 8 -30.40 -5.87 55.44
CA ALA A 8 -29.27 -6.53 54.79
C ALA A 8 -29.30 -6.39 53.25
N VAL A 9 -30.49 -6.50 52.63
CA VAL A 9 -30.66 -6.26 51.20
C VAL A 9 -30.35 -4.80 50.84
N LYS A 10 -30.73 -3.84 51.69
CA LYS A 10 -30.46 -2.42 51.48
C LYS A 10 -28.97 -2.09 51.64
N GLU A 11 -28.32 -2.65 52.65
CA GLU A 11 -26.88 -2.52 52.91
C GLU A 11 -26.03 -3.00 51.72
N ILE A 12 -26.38 -4.17 51.15
CA ILE A 12 -25.69 -4.75 49.98
C ILE A 12 -25.97 -3.95 48.69
N ASN A 13 -27.12 -3.28 48.59
CA ASN A 13 -27.55 -2.56 47.38
C ASN A 13 -27.09 -1.08 47.32
N MET A 14 -26.43 -0.52 48.34
CA MET A 14 -26.05 0.90 48.34
C MET A 14 -24.95 1.26 47.31
N ASP A 15 -24.13 0.30 46.89
CA ASP A 15 -23.06 0.53 45.92
C ASP A 15 -23.48 0.35 44.45
N LEU A 16 -24.73 0.00 44.17
CA LEU A 16 -25.19 -0.27 42.79
C LEU A 16 -25.24 0.98 41.92
N GLU A 17 -25.67 2.11 42.48
CA GLU A 17 -25.77 3.39 41.74
C GLU A 17 -24.37 3.93 41.43
N ALA A 18 -23.49 4.01 42.44
CA ALA A 18 -22.10 4.41 42.28
C ALA A 18 -21.32 3.47 41.34
N ALA A 19 -21.53 2.14 41.44
CA ALA A 19 -20.93 1.18 40.51
C ALA A 19 -21.49 1.30 39.08
N GLY A 20 -22.77 1.70 38.94
CA GLY A 20 -23.41 2.00 37.67
C GLY A 20 -22.80 3.23 36.99
N GLU A 21 -22.64 4.32 37.74
CA GLU A 21 -22.00 5.55 37.28
C GLU A 21 -20.53 5.31 36.89
N ALA A 22 -19.78 4.58 37.73
CA ALA A 22 -18.39 4.22 37.43
C ALA A 22 -18.28 3.38 36.14
N ARG A 23 -19.20 2.43 35.93
CA ARG A 23 -19.24 1.63 34.69
C ARG A 23 -19.59 2.49 33.48
N LEU A 24 -20.53 3.43 33.62
CA LEU A 24 -20.90 4.34 32.54
C LEU A 24 -19.71 5.23 32.15
N LEU A 25 -18.98 5.76 33.13
CA LEU A 25 -17.77 6.54 32.89
C LEU A 25 -16.71 5.72 32.14
N GLN A 26 -16.44 4.49 32.58
CA GLN A 26 -15.51 3.59 31.90
C GLN A 26 -15.93 3.30 30.44
N LEU A 27 -17.23 3.15 30.17
CA LEU A 27 -17.73 2.94 28.82
C LEU A 27 -17.50 4.16 27.92
N ASN A 28 -17.76 5.36 28.45
CA ASN A 28 -17.50 6.61 27.73
C ASN A 28 -16.01 6.78 27.43
N GLU A 29 -15.13 6.52 28.40
CA GLU A 29 -13.67 6.55 28.19
C GLU A 29 -13.25 5.57 27.09
N LEU A 30 -13.81 4.35 27.06
CA LEU A 30 -13.53 3.37 26.01
C LEU A 30 -14.04 3.80 24.63
N ASP A 31 -15.14 4.53 24.56
CA ASP A 31 -15.68 5.06 23.31
C ASP A 31 -14.83 6.22 22.79
N GLU A 32 -14.34 7.10 23.67
CA GLU A 32 -13.39 8.16 23.34
C GLU A 32 -12.07 7.59 22.80
N LEU A 33 -11.48 6.61 23.48
CA LEU A 33 -10.27 5.93 23.02
C LEU A 33 -10.44 5.28 21.64
N ARG A 34 -11.62 4.67 21.39
CA ARG A 34 -11.94 4.09 20.08
C ARG A 34 -12.06 5.16 19.00
N PHE A 35 -12.71 6.28 19.31
CA PHE A 35 -12.83 7.40 18.40
C PHE A 35 -11.45 7.96 18.03
N GLU A 36 -10.60 8.22 19.03
CA GLU A 36 -9.23 8.69 18.83
C GLU A 36 -8.40 7.72 17.99
N ALA A 37 -8.49 6.41 18.26
CA ALA A 37 -7.78 5.40 17.49
C ALA A 37 -8.19 5.43 16.00
N TYR A 38 -9.49 5.57 15.71
CA TYR A 38 -9.96 5.66 14.33
C TYR A 38 -9.53 6.94 13.64
N GLU A 39 -9.61 8.09 14.31
CA GLU A 39 -9.13 9.36 13.79
C GLU A 39 -7.63 9.32 13.51
N ASN A 40 -6.83 8.82 14.45
CA ASN A 40 -5.38 8.66 14.29
C ASN A 40 -5.03 7.73 13.10
N HIS A 41 -5.73 6.61 12.97
CA HIS A 41 -5.53 5.69 11.85
C HIS A 41 -5.93 6.31 10.51
N ARG A 42 -7.03 7.09 10.46
CA ARG A 42 -7.44 7.85 9.28
C ARG A 42 -6.36 8.86 8.90
N LEU A 43 -5.89 9.65 9.87
CA LEU A 43 -4.86 10.67 9.68
C LEU A 43 -3.56 10.05 9.15
N TYR A 44 -3.12 8.94 9.74
CA TYR A 44 -1.90 8.25 9.32
C TYR A 44 -1.98 7.78 7.86
N LYS A 45 -3.11 7.17 7.47
CA LYS A 45 -3.35 6.74 6.08
C LYS A 45 -3.36 7.91 5.12
N GLU A 46 -4.03 9.00 5.47
CA GLU A 46 -4.06 10.21 4.66
C GLU A 46 -2.67 10.84 4.49
N GLN A 47 -1.91 10.99 5.57
CA GLN A 47 -0.56 11.55 5.51
C GLN A 47 0.38 10.67 4.68
N THR A 48 0.32 9.36 4.90
CA THR A 48 1.12 8.40 4.14
C THR A 48 0.79 8.46 2.66
N LYS A 49 -0.51 8.53 2.30
CA LYS A 49 -0.95 8.70 0.92
C LYS A 49 -0.48 10.02 0.33
N LYS A 50 -0.67 11.15 1.03
CA LYS A 50 -0.21 12.48 0.59
C LYS A 50 1.31 12.48 0.33
N PHE A 51 2.09 11.85 1.21
CA PHE A 51 3.53 11.72 1.04
C PHE A 51 3.92 10.82 -0.13
N HIS A 52 3.24 9.68 -0.29
CA HIS A 52 3.43 8.78 -1.41
C HIS A 52 3.14 9.48 -2.73
N ASP A 53 1.97 10.12 -2.85
CA ASP A 53 1.51 10.81 -4.06
C ASP A 53 2.43 11.99 -4.40
N LYS A 54 2.94 12.72 -3.40
CA LYS A 54 3.95 13.78 -3.61
C LYS A 54 5.26 13.24 -4.20
N LYS A 55 5.61 11.99 -3.91
CA LYS A 55 6.82 11.32 -4.44
C LYS A 55 6.61 10.66 -5.80
N ILE A 56 5.36 10.54 -6.29
CA ILE A 56 5.09 10.03 -7.63
C ILE A 56 5.62 11.05 -8.64
N GLN A 57 6.68 10.68 -9.33
CA GLN A 57 7.20 11.47 -10.45
C GLN A 57 6.23 11.35 -11.63
N LYS A 58 5.82 12.48 -12.20
CA LYS A 58 5.13 12.50 -13.49
C LYS A 58 6.10 12.05 -14.57
N ARG A 59 5.70 11.05 -15.34
CA ARG A 59 6.46 10.55 -16.50
C ARG A 59 5.63 10.82 -17.72
N GLU A 60 6.16 11.67 -18.60
CA GLU A 60 5.58 11.94 -19.91
C GLU A 60 6.30 11.08 -20.93
N PHE A 61 5.52 10.51 -21.84
CA PHE A 61 5.99 9.61 -22.87
C PHE A 61 5.34 10.01 -24.19
N ASN A 62 6.10 9.89 -25.27
CA ASN A 62 5.61 10.15 -26.62
C ASN A 62 5.56 8.84 -27.42
N ILE A 63 4.70 8.82 -28.43
CA ILE A 63 4.64 7.71 -29.38
C ILE A 63 5.99 7.63 -30.10
N GLY A 64 6.55 6.42 -30.20
CA GLY A 64 7.86 6.18 -30.79
C GLY A 64 9.04 6.18 -29.81
N ASP A 65 8.84 6.59 -28.54
CA ASP A 65 9.88 6.46 -27.52
C ASP A 65 10.26 5.00 -27.31
N LYS A 66 11.57 4.74 -27.19
CA LYS A 66 12.10 3.42 -26.79
C LYS A 66 12.15 3.31 -25.27
N LEU A 67 11.79 2.15 -24.77
CA LEU A 67 11.69 1.84 -23.35
C LEU A 67 12.63 0.71 -22.98
N LYS A 68 13.30 0.88 -21.84
CA LYS A 68 14.14 -0.15 -21.25
C LYS A 68 13.32 -0.94 -20.24
N SER A 69 13.13 -2.22 -20.50
CA SER A 69 12.64 -3.13 -19.47
C SER A 69 13.79 -3.75 -18.68
N ARG A 70 13.50 -4.26 -17.48
CA ARG A 70 14.52 -4.95 -16.65
C ARG A 70 14.82 -6.36 -17.14
N TRP A 71 13.87 -7.04 -17.76
CA TRP A 71 13.88 -8.50 -17.98
C TRP A 71 13.76 -8.91 -19.45
N SER A 72 13.36 -7.99 -20.32
CA SER A 72 13.10 -8.21 -21.73
C SER A 72 13.72 -7.09 -22.57
N GLY A 73 13.74 -7.28 -23.89
CA GLY A 73 14.33 -6.35 -24.86
C GLY A 73 13.73 -4.94 -24.86
N PRO A 74 14.23 -4.06 -25.74
CA PRO A 74 13.69 -2.73 -25.91
C PRO A 74 12.25 -2.79 -26.44
N PHE A 75 11.40 -1.89 -25.95
CA PHE A 75 10.01 -1.77 -26.39
C PHE A 75 9.76 -0.38 -26.98
N THR A 76 8.85 -0.27 -27.94
CA THR A 76 8.46 1.01 -28.54
C THR A 76 7.04 1.36 -28.14
N ILE A 77 6.79 2.62 -27.76
CA ILE A 77 5.44 3.07 -27.42
C ILE A 77 4.60 3.23 -28.68
N THR A 78 3.44 2.56 -28.72
CA THR A 78 2.47 2.67 -29.82
C THR A 78 1.34 3.63 -29.51
N GLU A 79 0.88 3.68 -28.26
CA GLU A 79 -0.24 4.52 -27.83
C GLU A 79 -0.05 4.94 -26.37
N VAL A 80 -0.35 6.21 -26.05
CA VAL A 80 -0.38 6.73 -24.68
C VAL A 80 -1.82 7.12 -24.35
N LYS A 81 -2.40 6.49 -23.33
CA LYS A 81 -3.77 6.79 -22.88
C LYS A 81 -3.76 7.87 -21.82
N GLU A 82 -4.83 8.65 -21.76
CA GLU A 82 -5.01 9.77 -20.83
C GLU A 82 -4.81 9.37 -19.36
N HIS A 83 -5.14 8.13 -18.98
CA HIS A 83 -5.01 7.62 -17.61
C HIS A 83 -3.64 7.01 -17.28
N GLY A 84 -2.60 7.28 -18.07
CA GLY A 84 -1.22 6.85 -17.81
C GLY A 84 -0.95 5.37 -18.13
N ALA A 85 -1.91 4.68 -18.73
CA ALA A 85 -1.65 3.37 -19.32
C ALA A 85 -1.06 3.54 -20.72
N ILE A 86 -0.03 2.76 -21.01
CA ILE A 86 0.76 2.88 -22.23
C ILE A 86 0.72 1.54 -22.95
N GLU A 87 0.44 1.57 -24.24
CA GLU A 87 0.59 0.39 -25.09
C GLU A 87 1.99 0.39 -25.68
N VAL A 88 2.66 -0.75 -25.56
CA VAL A 88 4.02 -0.96 -26.02
C VAL A 88 4.07 -2.14 -26.97
N ALA A 89 4.92 -2.04 -27.98
CA ALA A 89 5.21 -3.10 -28.94
C ALA A 89 6.63 -3.64 -28.73
N SER A 90 6.76 -4.96 -28.76
CA SER A 90 8.05 -5.66 -28.88
C SER A 90 8.55 -5.62 -30.32
N GLU A 91 9.83 -5.89 -30.53
CA GLU A 91 10.44 -6.08 -31.86
C GLU A 91 9.71 -7.17 -32.68
N ASN A 92 9.15 -8.18 -32.00
CA ASN A 92 8.37 -9.25 -32.61
C ASN A 92 6.94 -8.81 -33.03
N GLY A 93 6.58 -7.54 -32.86
CA GLY A 93 5.26 -6.98 -33.19
C GLY A 93 4.16 -7.25 -32.15
N THR A 94 4.45 -7.98 -31.07
CA THR A 94 3.49 -8.22 -29.98
C THR A 94 3.21 -6.93 -29.21
N LYS A 95 1.94 -6.56 -29.08
CA LYS A 95 1.49 -5.39 -28.32
C LYS A 95 0.88 -5.78 -26.98
N PHE A 96 1.16 -5.00 -25.94
CA PHE A 96 0.55 -5.18 -24.63
C PHE A 96 0.48 -3.85 -23.86
N LYS A 97 -0.45 -3.79 -22.90
CA LYS A 97 -0.72 -2.60 -22.09
C LYS A 97 0.03 -2.68 -20.76
N VAL A 98 0.71 -1.60 -20.40
CA VAL A 98 1.50 -1.46 -19.16
C VAL A 98 1.16 -0.17 -18.44
N ASN A 99 1.41 -0.15 -17.13
CA ASN A 99 1.35 1.09 -16.34
C ASN A 99 2.60 1.94 -16.64
N GLY A 100 2.41 3.17 -17.14
CA GLY A 100 3.48 4.09 -17.47
C GLY A 100 4.42 4.40 -16.29
N GLN A 101 3.94 4.34 -15.05
CA GLN A 101 4.77 4.56 -13.86
C GLN A 101 5.88 3.49 -13.70
N ARG A 102 5.70 2.31 -14.29
CA ARG A 102 6.68 1.21 -14.25
C ARG A 102 7.67 1.25 -15.42
N LEU A 103 7.48 2.14 -16.38
CA LEU A 103 8.32 2.25 -17.57
C LEU A 103 9.49 3.20 -17.36
N LYS A 104 10.63 2.91 -17.99
CA LYS A 104 11.83 3.75 -17.96
C LYS A 104 12.28 4.01 -19.40
N LEU A 105 12.54 5.27 -19.74
CA LEU A 105 13.05 5.66 -21.05
C LEU A 105 14.39 4.96 -21.32
N TYR A 106 14.51 4.43 -22.54
CA TYR A 106 15.77 3.94 -23.07
C TYR A 106 16.53 5.13 -23.65
N ILE A 107 17.63 5.49 -23.00
CA ILE A 107 18.51 6.56 -23.48
C ILE A 107 19.64 5.87 -24.25
N GLU A 108 19.67 6.04 -25.58
CA GLU A 108 20.76 5.55 -26.42
C GLU A 108 22.09 6.15 -25.93
N GLY A 109 23.07 5.29 -25.63
CA GLY A 109 24.37 5.70 -25.07
C GLY A 109 24.44 5.83 -23.54
N ALA A 110 23.36 5.58 -22.80
CA ALA A 110 23.44 5.56 -21.33
C ALA A 110 24.34 4.43 -20.83
N PHE A 111 25.25 4.74 -19.89
CA PHE A 111 26.16 3.77 -19.28
C PHE A 111 25.37 2.70 -18.51
N ILE A 112 25.20 1.50 -19.09
CA ILE A 112 24.55 0.33 -18.48
C ILE A 112 25.59 -0.46 -17.66
N GLY A 113 26.44 0.19 -16.87
CA GLY A 113 27.49 -0.52 -16.11
C GLY A 113 28.41 -1.38 -16.99
N LYS A 114 29.23 -2.22 -16.36
CA LYS A 114 29.93 -3.30 -17.07
C LYS A 114 28.93 -4.42 -17.35
N LEU A 115 28.73 -4.76 -18.62
CA LEU A 115 28.12 -6.01 -19.04
C LEU A 115 29.12 -7.14 -18.74
N GLU A 116 28.91 -7.88 -17.66
CA GLU A 116 29.60 -9.15 -17.44
C GLU A 116 28.81 -10.26 -18.12
N THR A 117 29.32 -10.72 -19.26
CA THR A 117 28.81 -11.91 -19.94
C THR A 117 29.38 -13.13 -19.22
N ILE A 118 28.55 -13.82 -18.44
CA ILE A 118 28.91 -15.10 -17.83
C ILE A 118 28.50 -16.20 -18.81
N TYR A 119 29.49 -16.93 -19.33
CA TYR A 119 29.25 -18.15 -20.10
C TYR A 119 29.01 -19.29 -19.12
N LEU A 120 27.79 -19.84 -19.10
CA LEU A 120 27.49 -21.08 -18.40
C LEU A 120 28.03 -22.25 -19.23
N SER A 121 28.90 -23.04 -18.63
CA SER A 121 29.33 -24.33 -19.17
C SER A 121 28.26 -25.38 -18.93
N ASP A 122 28.16 -26.33 -19.85
CA ASP A 122 27.26 -27.48 -19.71
C ASP A 122 27.60 -28.28 -18.44
N PRO A 123 26.59 -28.87 -17.77
CA PRO A 123 26.81 -29.68 -16.59
C PRO A 123 27.70 -30.89 -16.91
N PRO A 124 28.51 -31.39 -15.94
CA PRO A 124 29.33 -32.57 -16.16
C PRO A 124 28.45 -33.76 -16.54
N THR A 125 28.74 -34.37 -17.68
CA THR A 125 28.15 -35.66 -18.06
C THR A 125 28.85 -36.73 -17.24
N ASP A 126 28.26 -37.13 -16.11
CA ASP A 126 28.74 -38.30 -15.38
C ASP A 126 28.62 -39.53 -16.28
N ALA A 127 29.74 -40.26 -16.42
CA ALA A 127 29.91 -41.47 -17.22
C ALA A 127 29.65 -42.74 -16.39
#